data_AF-A0A378UIJ5-F1
#
_entry.id   AF-A0A378UIJ5-F1
#
_cell.length_a   1.000
_cell.length_b   1.000
_cell.length_c   1.000
_cell.angle_alpha   90.00
_cell.angle_beta   90.00
_cell.angle_gamma   90.00
#
_symmetry.space_group_name_H-M   'P 1'
#
loop_
_entity.id
_entity.type
_entity.pdbx_description
1 polymer ?
#
loop_
_entity_poly.entity_id
_entity_poly.type
_entity_poly.pdbx_seq_one_letter_code
_entity_poly.pdbx_strand_id
1 'polypeptide(L)'
;MKISKPNEKDLAAAWAFIRNLNLVSYGMNPLKPIGDDGDYETLEDEDRGEVLDALIEAYDNCDIQWLMTVLETLLSPENKIIDQEADTLELSPELKAALASHSEDET
;
A
#
# COMPACT_ATOMS: atom_id res chain seq x y z
N MET A 1 -21.13 -1.19 -6.25
CA MET A 1 -19.99 -2.14 -6.23
C MET A 1 -19.84 -2.64 -4.81
N LYS A 2 -19.83 -3.97 -4.57
CA LYS A 2 -19.55 -4.54 -3.24
C LYS A 2 -18.15 -5.11 -3.32
N ILE A 3 -17.23 -4.54 -2.55
CA ILE A 3 -15.82 -4.85 -2.64
C ILE A 3 -15.40 -5.45 -1.30
N SER A 4 -14.67 -6.56 -1.34
CA SER A 4 -14.14 -7.21 -0.14
C SER A 4 -13.12 -6.30 0.54
N LYS A 5 -13.14 -6.24 1.87
CA LYS A 5 -12.12 -5.53 2.66
C LYS A 5 -10.79 -6.30 2.56
N PRO A 6 -9.66 -5.67 2.20
CA PRO A 6 -8.37 -6.29 2.20
C PRO A 6 -7.94 -6.55 3.63
N ASN A 7 -6.97 -7.42 3.71
CA ASN A 7 -6.33 -7.81 4.93
C ASN A 7 -4.84 -7.43 4.86
N GLU A 8 -4.11 -7.73 5.92
CA GLU A 8 -2.68 -7.42 6.04
C GLU A 8 -1.83 -8.04 4.92
N LYS A 9 -2.25 -9.19 4.35
CA LYS A 9 -1.52 -9.83 3.26
C LYS A 9 -1.58 -9.03 1.98
N ASP A 10 -2.71 -8.38 1.70
CA ASP A 10 -2.88 -7.56 0.50
C ASP A 10 -1.98 -6.31 0.57
N LEU A 11 -1.87 -5.72 1.77
CA LEU A 11 -0.91 -4.64 2.06
C LEU A 11 0.54 -5.11 1.93
N ALA A 12 0.88 -6.27 2.49
CA ALA A 12 2.22 -6.83 2.38
C ALA A 12 2.61 -7.13 0.92
N ALA A 13 1.68 -7.65 0.11
CA ALA A 13 1.88 -7.90 -1.31
C ALA A 13 2.11 -6.60 -2.09
N ALA A 14 1.31 -5.55 -1.83
CA ALA A 14 1.50 -4.24 -2.46
C ALA A 14 2.86 -3.62 -2.10
N TRP A 15 3.28 -3.72 -0.83
CA TRP A 15 4.61 -3.25 -0.42
C TRP A 15 5.75 -4.03 -1.06
N ALA A 16 5.61 -5.36 -1.19
CA ALA A 16 6.58 -6.19 -1.89
C ALA A 16 6.68 -5.80 -3.38
N PHE A 17 5.55 -5.56 -4.03
CA PHE A 17 5.51 -5.09 -5.41
C PHE A 17 6.23 -3.74 -5.59
N ILE A 18 5.91 -2.75 -4.75
CA ILE A 18 6.58 -1.43 -4.75
C ILE A 18 8.08 -1.57 -4.51
N ARG A 19 8.50 -2.43 -3.57
CA ARG A 19 9.92 -2.70 -3.30
C ARG A 19 10.61 -3.26 -4.55
N ASN A 20 10.00 -4.22 -5.23
CA ASN A 20 10.57 -4.82 -6.43
C ASN A 20 10.69 -3.80 -7.58
N LEU A 21 9.69 -2.92 -7.75
CA LEU A 21 9.77 -1.81 -8.70
C LEU A 21 10.93 -0.85 -8.37
N ASN A 22 11.11 -0.50 -7.10
CA ASN A 22 12.22 0.34 -6.67
C ASN A 22 13.57 -0.31 -7.00
N LEU A 23 13.75 -1.60 -6.69
CA LEU A 23 14.98 -2.34 -7.02
C LEU A 23 15.29 -2.29 -8.53
N VAL A 24 14.28 -2.58 -9.36
CA VAL A 24 14.42 -2.50 -10.82
C VAL A 24 14.78 -1.09 -11.28
N SER A 25 14.21 -0.04 -10.66
CA SER A 25 14.56 1.35 -10.97
C SER A 25 16.03 1.71 -10.66
N TYR A 26 16.64 1.02 -9.69
CA TYR A 26 18.06 1.11 -9.37
C TYR A 26 18.95 0.17 -10.20
N GLY A 27 18.38 -0.55 -11.17
CA GLY A 27 19.11 -1.52 -11.98
C GLY A 27 19.48 -2.79 -11.21
N MET A 28 18.71 -3.14 -10.17
CA MET A 28 18.91 -4.36 -9.38
C MET A 28 17.87 -5.42 -9.71
N ASN A 29 18.27 -6.69 -9.64
CA ASN A 29 17.41 -7.84 -9.90
C ASN A 29 16.69 -8.29 -8.61
N PRO A 30 15.37 -8.05 -8.46
CA PRO A 30 14.63 -8.39 -7.24
C PRO A 30 14.50 -9.90 -7.00
N LEU A 31 14.84 -10.75 -7.97
CA LEU A 31 14.78 -12.21 -7.88
C LEU A 31 16.11 -12.82 -7.40
N LYS A 32 17.19 -12.02 -7.35
CA LYS A 32 18.53 -12.48 -6.99
C LYS A 32 19.08 -11.71 -5.78
N PRO A 33 18.57 -11.97 -4.56
CA PRO A 33 19.12 -11.39 -3.34
C PRO A 33 20.54 -11.93 -3.08
N ILE A 34 21.42 -11.07 -2.56
CA ILE A 34 22.76 -11.41 -2.13
C ILE A 34 22.78 -11.42 -0.61
N GLY A 35 23.17 -12.54 -0.01
CA GLY A 35 23.30 -12.64 1.45
C GLY A 35 22.01 -12.36 2.22
N ASP A 36 22.15 -11.98 3.49
CA ASP A 36 21.04 -11.69 4.41
C ASP A 36 20.88 -10.19 4.70
N ASP A 37 21.71 -9.33 4.10
CA ASP A 37 21.75 -7.88 4.30
C ASP A 37 20.78 -7.10 3.40
N GLY A 38 20.07 -7.80 2.51
CA GLY A 38 19.06 -7.21 1.65
C GLY A 38 19.64 -6.55 0.39
N ASP A 39 20.88 -6.85 0.05
CA ASP A 39 21.47 -6.51 -1.25
C ASP A 39 20.94 -7.42 -2.36
N TYR A 40 21.06 -6.98 -3.60
CA TYR A 40 20.58 -7.69 -4.80
C TYR A 40 21.63 -7.62 -5.91
N GLU A 41 21.68 -8.64 -6.75
CA GLU A 41 22.52 -8.62 -7.95
C GLU A 41 22.07 -7.53 -8.92
N THR A 42 22.96 -7.09 -9.81
CA THR A 42 22.62 -6.17 -10.90
C THR A 42 21.64 -6.84 -11.87
N LEU A 43 20.70 -6.05 -12.40
CA LEU A 43 19.74 -6.50 -13.40
C LEU A 43 20.38 -6.60 -14.78
N GLU A 44 20.78 -7.81 -15.14
CA GLU A 44 21.32 -8.13 -16.45
C GLU A 44 20.23 -8.16 -17.52
N ASP A 45 20.61 -7.89 -18.78
CA ASP A 45 19.68 -7.86 -19.92
C ASP A 45 18.91 -9.19 -20.10
N GLU A 46 19.57 -10.32 -19.79
CA GLU A 46 18.99 -11.67 -19.92
C GLU A 46 17.88 -11.95 -18.89
N ASP A 47 17.93 -11.33 -17.72
CA ASP A 47 16.97 -11.54 -16.63
C ASP A 47 15.72 -10.67 -16.77
N ARG A 48 15.74 -9.63 -17.62
CA ARG A 48 14.67 -8.63 -17.70
C ARG A 48 13.29 -9.21 -18.00
N GLY A 49 13.24 -10.26 -18.83
CA GLY A 49 11.98 -10.94 -19.16
C GLY A 49 11.37 -11.59 -17.92
N GLU A 50 12.16 -12.39 -17.20
CA GLU A 50 11.70 -13.07 -15.98
C GLU A 50 11.31 -12.08 -14.87
N VAL A 51 12.08 -11.00 -14.71
CA VAL A 51 11.77 -9.94 -13.75
C VAL A 51 10.47 -9.22 -14.12
N LEU A 52 10.22 -8.96 -15.40
CA LEU A 52 8.96 -8.36 -15.85
C LEU A 52 7.76 -9.29 -15.57
N ASP A 53 7.90 -10.59 -15.88
CA ASP A 53 6.85 -11.57 -15.61
C ASP A 53 6.54 -11.66 -14.10
N ALA A 54 7.58 -11.68 -13.26
CA ALA A 54 7.41 -11.69 -11.81
C ALA A 54 6.76 -10.41 -11.26
N LEU A 55 7.03 -9.24 -11.86
CA LEU A 55 6.36 -7.99 -11.51
C LEU A 55 4.88 -8.01 -11.91
N ILE A 56 4.54 -8.60 -13.07
CA ILE A 56 3.14 -8.76 -13.50
C ILE A 56 2.40 -9.70 -12.55
N GLU A 57 2.99 -10.85 -12.22
CA GLU A 57 2.39 -11.78 -11.25
C GLU A 57 2.21 -11.13 -9.87
N ALA A 58 3.20 -10.36 -9.41
CA ALA A 58 3.08 -9.62 -8.15
C ALA A 58 1.98 -8.55 -8.21
N TYR A 59 1.83 -7.86 -9.34
CA TYR A 59 0.76 -6.90 -9.57
C TYR A 59 -0.62 -7.56 -9.56
N ASP A 60 -0.79 -8.67 -10.25
CA ASP A 60 -2.06 -9.40 -10.32
C ASP A 60 -2.49 -9.97 -8.96
N ASN A 61 -1.51 -10.31 -8.12
CA ASN A 61 -1.73 -10.80 -6.76
C ASN A 61 -1.87 -9.68 -5.72
N CYS A 62 -1.67 -8.42 -6.08
CA CYS A 62 -1.89 -7.29 -5.19
C CYS A 62 -3.19 -6.57 -5.56
N ASP A 63 -4.07 -6.35 -4.57
CA ASP A 63 -5.29 -5.56 -4.81
C ASP A 63 -4.97 -4.05 -4.73
N ILE A 64 -4.00 -3.61 -5.53
CA ILE A 64 -3.45 -2.24 -5.44
C ILE A 64 -4.49 -1.18 -5.82
N GLN A 65 -5.35 -1.49 -6.79
CA GLN A 65 -6.45 -0.61 -7.17
C GLN A 65 -7.41 -0.40 -5.99
N TRP A 66 -7.69 -1.45 -5.21
CA TRP A 66 -8.47 -1.34 -4.00
C TRP A 66 -7.81 -0.45 -2.96
N LEU A 67 -6.52 -0.67 -2.70
CA LEU A 67 -5.76 0.09 -1.71
C LEU A 67 -5.75 1.58 -2.05
N MET A 68 -5.56 1.91 -3.34
CA MET A 68 -5.64 3.29 -3.83
C MET A 68 -7.04 3.87 -3.67
N THR A 69 -8.10 3.12 -3.99
CA THR A 69 -9.49 3.58 -3.82
C THR A 69 -9.79 3.94 -2.35
N VAL A 70 -9.30 3.14 -1.41
CA VAL A 70 -9.47 3.44 0.02
C VAL A 70 -8.63 4.62 0.46
N LEU A 71 -7.40 4.75 -0.02
CA LEU A 71 -6.60 5.92 0.24
C LEU A 71 -7.27 7.20 -0.30
N GLU A 72 -7.80 7.19 -1.53
CA GLU A 72 -8.59 8.29 -2.09
C GLU A 72 -9.81 8.62 -1.23
N THR A 73 -10.51 7.59 -0.74
CA THR A 73 -11.66 7.76 0.15
C THR A 73 -11.24 8.41 1.47
N LEU A 74 -10.12 7.99 2.06
CA LEU A 74 -9.59 8.55 3.31
C LEU A 74 -9.14 10.00 3.12
N LEU A 75 -8.45 10.29 2.01
CA LEU A 75 -7.91 11.62 1.69
C LEU A 75 -8.97 12.61 1.21
N SER A 76 -10.16 12.15 0.80
CA SER A 76 -11.23 13.06 0.37
C SER A 76 -11.72 13.96 1.52
N PRO A 77 -11.63 15.29 1.40
CA PRO A 77 -12.15 16.23 2.40
C PRO A 77 -13.66 16.08 2.62
N GLU A 78 -14.40 15.65 1.58
CA GLU A 78 -15.85 15.47 1.63
C GLU A 78 -16.27 14.36 2.58
N ASN A 79 -15.44 13.32 2.72
CA ASN A 79 -15.71 12.19 3.60
C ASN A 79 -15.44 12.52 5.08
N LYS A 80 -14.68 13.60 5.36
CA LYS A 80 -14.37 14.08 6.72
C LYS A 80 -13.85 12.98 7.63
N ILE A 81 -13.04 12.05 7.10
CA ILE A 81 -12.47 10.95 7.88
C ILE A 81 -11.19 11.41 8.58
N ILE A 82 -10.27 12.00 7.81
CA ILE A 82 -9.01 12.55 8.34
C ILE A 82 -9.08 14.07 8.44
N ASP A 83 -8.31 14.64 9.36
CA ASP A 83 -8.09 16.08 9.44
C ASP A 83 -7.16 16.52 8.30
N GLN A 84 -7.68 17.36 7.40
CA GLN A 84 -6.98 17.83 6.21
C GLN A 84 -6.03 19.00 6.50
N GLU A 85 -6.21 19.67 7.64
CA GLU A 85 -5.39 20.81 8.05
C GLU A 85 -4.25 20.39 8.98
N ALA A 86 -4.20 19.11 9.39
CA ALA A 86 -3.18 18.57 10.27
C ALA A 86 -1.92 18.17 9.49
N ASP A 87 -0.74 18.48 10.06
CA ASP A 87 0.55 18.01 9.54
C ASP A 87 0.78 16.51 9.77
N THR A 88 -0.06 15.87 10.59
CA THR A 88 -0.02 14.43 10.89
C THR A 88 -1.34 13.75 10.57
N LEU A 89 -1.29 12.45 10.27
CA LEU A 89 -2.50 11.66 10.00
C LEU A 89 -3.34 11.53 11.28
N GLU A 90 -4.40 12.33 11.35
CA GLU A 90 -5.34 12.35 12.46
C GLU A 90 -6.78 12.19 11.98
N LEU A 91 -7.66 11.66 12.84
CA LEU A 91 -9.10 11.69 12.57
C LEU A 91 -9.62 13.13 12.62
N SER A 92 -10.59 13.44 11.76
CA SER A 92 -11.23 14.76 11.73
C SER A 92 -11.87 15.11 13.09
N PRO A 93 -11.91 16.40 13.47
CA PRO A 93 -12.61 16.84 14.68
C PRO A 93 -14.07 16.39 14.72
N GLU A 94 -14.77 16.40 13.59
CA GLU A 94 -16.16 15.98 13.48
C GLU A 94 -16.34 14.49 13.76
N LEU A 95 -15.48 13.64 13.20
CA LEU A 95 -15.54 12.20 13.45
C LEU A 95 -15.17 11.88 14.91
N LYS A 96 -14.15 12.55 15.47
CA LYS A 96 -13.79 12.45 16.89
C LYS A 96 -14.99 12.79 17.80
N ALA A 97 -15.71 13.88 17.51
CA ALA A 97 -16.88 14.29 18.27
C ALA A 97 -18.06 13.31 18.14
N ALA A 98 -18.33 12.81 16.93
CA ALA A 98 -19.39 11.83 16.70
C ALA A 98 -19.14 10.53 17.48
N LEU A 99 -17.91 10.02 17.48
CA LEU A 99 -17.51 8.83 18.23
C LEU A 99 -17.60 9.03 19.76
N ALA A 100 -17.21 10.19 20.26
CA ALA A 100 -17.32 10.52 21.68
C ALA A 100 -18.79 10.56 22.14
N SER A 101 -19.67 11.19 21.37
CA SER A 101 -21.11 11.24 21.70
C SER A 101 -21.78 9.86 21.74
N HIS A 102 -21.36 8.92 20.90
CA HIS A 102 -21.89 7.55 20.92
C HIS A 102 -21.41 6.74 22.13
N SER A 103 -20.25 7.08 22.70
CA SER A 103 -19.74 6.39 23.90
C SER A 103 -20.43 6.82 25.19
N GLU A 104 -21.11 7.96 25.21
CA GLU A 104 -21.86 8.46 26.37
C GLU A 104 -23.29 7.89 26.45
N ASP A 105 -23.88 7.52 25.31
CA ASP A 105 -25.23 6.92 25.23
C ASP A 105 -25.25 5.41 25.61
N GLU A 106 -24.10 4.75 25.70
CA GLU A 106 -23.96 3.34 26.11
C GLU A 106 -23.64 3.14 27.60
N THR A 107 -23.59 4.22 28.40
CA THR A 107 -23.36 4.21 29.87
C THR A 107 -24.56 4.71 30.66
#